data_AF-A0A1I8AY60-F1
#
_entry.id   AF-A0A1I8AY60-F1
#
_cell.length_a   1.000
_cell.length_b   1.000
_cell.length_c   1.000
_cell.angle_alpha   90.00
_cell.angle_beta   90.00
_cell.angle_gamma   90.00
#
_symmetry.space_group_name_H-M   'P 1'
#
loop_
_entity.id
_entity.type
_entity.pdbx_description
1 polymer ?
#
loop_
_entity_poly.entity_id
_entity_poly.type
_entity_poly.pdbx_seq_one_letter_code
_entity_poly.pdbx_strand_id
1 'polypeptide(L)'
;MKFQNTPAKKQRQLPLPNNKENKLSLEEQLLQAIKRSSLRSIVNCYIKGVNANLVIDPINGDNPLHIAVRTNISTLQAVLLLFSNEQMLNGKNNNGELPLQLAGSYSSKIRDCLQLFISIHCETNKEICQQQCSTVNENLKDNESNGPILLSLDGGGIRGLVLIRVLMIIERNLGRELWPLIDWVAGTSTGSILACALAKGKSISECQKLYLQLKNQVFNGTRPYNPAILERLLIQSISSDFMSSIEKPKMLITAAKMDVAPPNLVLFRNYQLPEELLREDKYNEMGHVDENTTIWKAARCSSAAPTYFPPFDDIYIDGGVICNNPTMELLTEYTKLRNHFNLNIPYCVISIGTGTPPTKSLTIYRPLIGRVIQKVSKTTEFMRNMAHCLVKQITESNGRPVVYSNAFCSALGIPFYRFSPNLHKDVRLNETDDACLLQMLWDVEVAMAECRNETNKLVKILRDRLDYL
;
A
#
# COMPACT_ATOMS: atom_id res chain seq x y z
N MET A 1 83.91 -5.12 -0.94
CA MET A 1 83.64 -5.35 0.50
C MET A 1 82.66 -6.49 0.63
N LYS A 2 82.98 -7.42 1.53
CA LYS A 2 82.35 -8.71 1.81
C LYS A 2 81.26 -8.54 2.89
N PHE A 3 80.14 -9.27 2.75
CA PHE A 3 79.13 -9.67 3.77
C PHE A 3 78.38 -8.51 4.49
N GLN A 4 77.10 -8.58 4.86
CA GLN A 4 76.32 -9.69 5.42
C GLN A 4 74.82 -9.56 5.10
N ASN A 5 74.19 -10.71 4.86
CA ASN A 5 72.74 -10.94 4.93
C ASN A 5 72.23 -10.75 6.37
N THR A 6 71.21 -9.93 6.57
CA THR A 6 70.37 -9.93 7.76
C THR A 6 69.07 -10.67 7.46
N PRO A 7 68.70 -11.72 8.21
CA PRO A 7 67.47 -12.47 7.94
C PRO A 7 66.24 -11.68 8.42
N ALA A 8 65.21 -11.66 7.57
CA ALA A 8 63.91 -11.10 7.85
C ALA A 8 63.31 -11.69 9.14
N LYS A 9 62.98 -10.83 10.11
CA LYS A 9 62.20 -11.20 11.29
C LYS A 9 60.83 -11.73 10.82
N LYS A 10 60.61 -13.05 10.97
CA LYS A 10 59.27 -13.65 10.94
C LYS A 10 58.41 -12.97 12.00
N GLN A 11 57.52 -12.06 11.60
CA GLN A 11 56.38 -11.68 12.44
C GLN A 11 55.53 -12.94 12.63
N ARG A 12 55.49 -13.46 13.86
CA ARG A 12 54.49 -14.43 14.27
C ARG A 12 53.13 -13.77 14.08
N GLN A 13 52.38 -14.19 13.07
CA GLN A 13 50.94 -13.96 13.02
C GLN A 13 50.36 -14.61 14.28
N LEU A 14 49.96 -13.77 15.24
CA LEU A 14 49.01 -14.19 16.27
C LEU A 14 47.76 -14.70 15.55
N PRO A 15 47.20 -15.87 15.94
CA PRO A 15 45.94 -16.32 15.38
C PRO A 15 44.91 -15.22 15.61
N LEU A 16 44.28 -14.75 14.53
CA LEU A 16 43.07 -13.95 14.62
C LEU A 16 42.09 -14.73 15.52
N PRO A 17 41.49 -14.10 16.54
CA PRO A 17 40.50 -14.79 17.35
C PRO A 17 39.41 -15.28 16.42
N ASN A 18 39.13 -16.59 16.48
CA ASN A 18 37.98 -17.23 15.87
C ASN A 18 36.71 -16.64 16.49
N ASN A 19 36.32 -15.43 16.07
CA ASN A 19 34.98 -14.91 16.28
C ASN A 19 34.05 -15.62 15.31
N LYS A 20 33.79 -16.91 15.58
CA LYS A 20 32.47 -17.47 15.31
C LYS A 20 31.54 -16.85 16.35
N GLU A 21 31.20 -15.57 16.18
CA GLU A 21 29.96 -15.07 16.75
C GLU A 21 28.87 -15.97 16.17
N ASN A 22 28.28 -16.83 17.00
CA ASN A 22 27.10 -17.59 16.63
C ASN A 22 26.03 -16.57 16.24
N LYS A 23 25.88 -16.36 14.94
CA LYS A 23 24.88 -15.46 14.39
C LYS A 23 23.53 -16.08 14.74
N LEU A 24 22.83 -15.47 15.70
CA LEU A 24 21.52 -15.91 16.19
C LEU A 24 20.61 -16.28 15.02
N SER A 25 19.80 -17.32 15.18
CA SER A 25 18.79 -17.68 14.19
C SER A 25 17.81 -16.51 13.97
N LEU A 26 17.06 -16.55 12.87
CA LEU A 26 16.08 -15.49 12.58
C LEU A 26 14.95 -15.47 13.62
N GLU A 27 14.57 -16.66 14.10
CA GLU A 27 13.60 -16.89 15.16
C GLU A 27 14.08 -16.31 16.50
N GLU A 28 15.35 -16.54 16.85
CA GLU A 28 15.98 -15.96 18.04
C GLU A 28 16.12 -14.44 17.94
N GLN A 29 16.40 -13.92 16.74
CA GLN A 29 16.42 -12.48 16.49
C GLN A 29 15.04 -11.85 16.73
N LEU A 30 13.96 -12.48 16.26
CA LEU A 30 12.60 -11.98 16.50
C LEU A 30 12.25 -12.00 18.00
N LEU A 31 12.56 -13.10 18.68
CA LEU A 31 12.38 -13.25 20.13
C LEU A 31 13.07 -12.11 20.91
N GLN A 32 14.36 -11.86 20.62
CA GLN A 32 15.11 -10.78 21.25
C GLN A 32 14.58 -9.39 20.86
N ALA A 33 14.17 -9.20 19.62
CA ALA A 33 13.61 -7.94 19.15
C ALA A 33 12.34 -7.55 19.90
N ILE A 34 11.44 -8.51 20.15
CA ILE A 34 10.22 -8.31 20.92
C ILE A 34 10.57 -8.00 22.38
N LYS A 35 11.42 -8.82 23.03
CA LYS A 35 11.85 -8.59 24.44
C LYS A 35 12.47 -7.20 24.64
N ARG A 36 13.22 -6.71 23.65
CA ARG A 36 13.85 -5.37 23.67
C ARG A 36 12.94 -4.25 23.19
N SER A 37 11.70 -4.53 22.79
CA SER A 37 10.77 -3.56 22.20
C SER A 37 11.35 -2.79 21.00
N SER A 38 12.17 -3.44 20.19
CA SER A 38 12.83 -2.82 19.04
C SER A 38 11.97 -2.98 17.78
N LEU A 39 11.08 -2.02 17.52
CA LEU A 39 10.20 -2.03 16.34
C LEU A 39 10.98 -2.22 15.03
N ARG A 40 12.11 -1.51 14.91
CA ARG A 40 13.02 -1.63 13.77
C ARG A 40 13.47 -3.08 13.52
N SER A 41 13.84 -3.77 14.60
CA SER A 41 14.32 -5.16 14.52
C SER A 41 13.17 -6.13 14.24
N ILE A 42 11.99 -5.90 14.80
CA ILE A 42 10.77 -6.67 14.54
C ILE A 42 10.38 -6.56 13.06
N VAL A 43 10.34 -5.34 12.51
CA VAL A 43 10.07 -5.08 11.08
C VAL A 43 11.13 -5.74 10.20
N ASN A 44 12.41 -5.66 10.56
CA ASN A 44 13.47 -6.34 9.81
C ASN A 44 13.33 -7.86 9.82
N CYS A 45 12.87 -8.46 10.92
CA CYS A 45 12.56 -9.89 10.96
C CYS A 45 11.39 -10.21 10.02
N TYR A 46 10.34 -9.39 10.01
CA TYR A 46 9.19 -9.57 9.10
C TYR A 46 9.63 -9.52 7.63
N ILE A 47 10.45 -8.53 7.28
CA ILE A 47 11.04 -8.36 5.95
C ILE A 47 11.83 -9.60 5.53
N LYS A 48 12.61 -10.20 6.43
CA LYS A 48 13.41 -11.41 6.17
C LYS A 48 12.57 -12.69 6.10
N GLY A 49 11.26 -12.63 6.40
CA GLY A 49 10.36 -13.76 6.29
C GLY A 49 10.44 -14.76 7.45
N VAL A 50 10.74 -14.31 8.67
CA VAL A 50 10.76 -15.19 9.85
C VAL A 50 9.42 -15.89 10.03
N ASN A 51 9.45 -17.20 10.26
CA ASN A 51 8.26 -17.96 10.63
C ASN A 51 8.01 -17.82 12.14
N ALA A 52 7.20 -16.84 12.51
CA ALA A 52 6.89 -16.54 13.90
C ALA A 52 6.16 -17.67 14.64
N ASN A 53 5.56 -18.66 13.95
CA ASN A 53 4.94 -19.83 14.61
C ASN A 53 5.99 -20.76 15.25
N LEU A 54 7.24 -20.70 14.78
CA LEU A 54 8.36 -21.48 15.33
C LEU A 54 9.04 -20.78 16.51
N VAL A 55 8.69 -19.51 16.77
CA VAL A 55 9.29 -18.72 17.84
C VAL A 55 8.58 -19.02 19.14
N ILE A 56 9.21 -19.82 19.99
CA ILE A 56 8.72 -20.14 21.33
C ILE A 56 9.80 -19.78 22.35
N ASP A 57 9.44 -19.06 23.42
CA ASP A 57 10.34 -18.82 24.53
C ASP A 57 10.64 -20.15 25.24
N PRO A 58 11.91 -20.60 25.30
CA PRO A 58 12.24 -21.89 25.90
C PRO A 58 11.95 -21.95 27.40
N ILE A 59 11.80 -20.81 28.09
CA ILE A 59 11.58 -20.78 29.54
C ILE A 59 10.10 -21.04 29.87
N ASN A 60 9.20 -20.29 29.24
CA ASN A 60 7.78 -20.28 29.60
C ASN A 60 6.88 -20.94 28.55
N GLY A 61 7.41 -21.35 27.41
CA GLY A 61 6.59 -21.79 26.28
C GLY A 61 5.79 -20.65 25.63
N ASP A 62 6.21 -19.40 25.86
CA ASP A 62 5.51 -18.21 25.38
C ASP A 62 5.73 -18.04 23.87
N ASN A 63 4.64 -17.99 23.10
CA ASN A 63 4.71 -17.55 21.69
C ASN A 63 4.93 -16.01 21.60
N PRO A 64 5.17 -15.44 20.40
CA PRO A 64 5.51 -14.02 20.26
C PRO A 64 4.49 -13.05 20.86
N LEU A 65 3.20 -13.39 20.86
CA LEU A 65 2.15 -12.53 21.43
C LEU A 65 2.19 -12.49 22.96
N HIS A 66 2.42 -13.63 23.62
CA HIS A 66 2.61 -13.65 25.08
C HIS A 66 3.76 -12.74 25.51
N ILE A 67 4.84 -12.73 24.73
CA ILE A 67 6.03 -11.92 25.01
C ILE A 67 5.71 -10.45 24.76
N ALA A 68 5.07 -10.13 23.62
CA ALA A 68 4.71 -8.76 23.28
C ALA A 68 3.74 -8.13 24.28
N VAL A 69 2.83 -8.91 24.85
CA VAL A 69 1.90 -8.47 25.90
C VAL A 69 2.62 -7.92 27.14
N ARG A 70 3.83 -8.39 27.44
CA ARG A 70 4.64 -7.93 28.60
C ARG A 70 5.50 -6.70 28.30
N THR A 71 5.33 -6.10 27.12
CA THR A 71 6.17 -4.99 26.66
C THR A 71 5.40 -3.66 26.63
N ASN A 72 5.19 -3.07 25.46
CA ASN A 72 4.43 -1.83 25.27
C ASN A 72 3.44 -2.01 24.11
N ILE A 73 2.52 -1.05 23.97
CA ILE A 73 1.43 -1.14 22.98
C ILE A 73 1.94 -1.16 21.54
N SER A 74 3.00 -0.42 21.22
CA SER A 74 3.56 -0.36 19.86
C SER A 74 4.21 -1.68 19.47
N THR A 75 4.91 -2.32 20.40
CA THR A 75 5.49 -3.66 20.20
C THR A 75 4.39 -4.71 20.00
N LEU A 76 3.32 -4.66 20.82
CA LEU A 76 2.16 -5.54 20.64
C LEU A 76 1.52 -5.35 19.26
N GLN A 77 1.22 -4.11 18.87
CA GLN A 77 0.66 -3.79 17.55
C GLN A 77 1.57 -4.29 16.42
N ALA A 78 2.89 -4.15 16.55
CA ALA A 78 3.83 -4.66 15.55
C ALA A 78 3.72 -6.18 15.37
N VAL A 79 3.66 -6.94 16.47
CA VAL A 79 3.52 -8.40 16.42
C VAL A 79 2.15 -8.80 15.87
N LEU A 80 1.08 -8.11 16.27
CA LEU A 80 -0.26 -8.34 15.76
C LEU A 80 -0.35 -8.11 14.25
N LEU A 81 0.10 -6.96 13.76
CA LEU A 81 -0.02 -6.56 12.36
C LEU A 81 0.84 -7.42 11.42
N LEU A 82 2.02 -7.84 11.87
CA LEU A 82 3.03 -8.47 11.01
C LEU A 82 3.09 -9.99 11.11
N PHE A 83 2.73 -10.58 12.25
CA PHE A 83 2.97 -11.99 12.51
C PHE A 83 1.76 -12.78 13.01
N SER A 84 0.73 -12.12 13.57
CA SER A 84 -0.35 -12.86 14.22
C SER A 84 -1.20 -13.70 13.28
N ASN A 85 -1.73 -14.79 13.83
CA ASN A 85 -2.68 -15.71 13.21
C ASN A 85 -3.50 -16.40 14.33
N GLU A 86 -4.49 -17.21 13.95
CA GLU A 86 -5.36 -17.92 14.90
C GLU A 86 -4.58 -18.85 15.85
N GLN A 87 -3.52 -19.51 15.38
CA GLN A 87 -2.69 -20.38 16.20
C GLN A 87 -1.97 -19.61 17.30
N MET A 88 -1.42 -18.42 17.02
CA MET A 88 -0.76 -17.61 18.03
C MET A 88 -1.74 -17.00 19.03
N LEU A 89 -2.92 -16.59 18.57
CA LEU A 89 -3.96 -15.99 19.42
C LEU A 89 -4.55 -17.01 20.41
N ASN A 90 -4.71 -18.26 19.97
CA ASN A 90 -5.30 -19.35 20.76
C ASN A 90 -4.26 -20.29 21.40
N GLY A 91 -2.98 -20.10 21.11
CA GLY A 91 -1.90 -20.90 21.66
C GLY A 91 -1.72 -20.63 23.14
N LYS A 92 -1.55 -21.70 23.93
CA LYS A 92 -1.30 -21.61 25.37
C LYS A 92 0.20 -21.74 25.67
N ASN A 93 0.68 -20.99 26.67
CA ASN A 93 2.03 -21.18 27.20
C ASN A 93 2.12 -22.41 28.14
N ASN A 94 3.29 -22.65 28.75
CA ASN A 94 3.49 -23.78 29.67
C ASN A 94 2.59 -23.73 30.92
N ASN A 95 2.08 -22.55 31.29
CA ASN A 95 1.15 -22.36 32.40
C ASN A 95 -0.33 -22.54 31.96
N GLY A 96 -0.59 -22.83 30.69
CA GLY A 96 -1.94 -22.96 30.15
C GLY A 96 -2.65 -21.63 29.86
N GLU A 97 -1.93 -20.50 29.96
CA GLU A 97 -2.48 -19.15 29.76
C GLU A 97 -2.49 -18.78 28.27
N LEU A 98 -3.54 -18.08 27.83
CA LEU A 98 -3.62 -17.43 26.52
C LEU A 98 -2.98 -16.03 26.56
N PRO A 99 -2.57 -15.45 25.40
CA PRO A 99 -2.06 -14.08 25.34
C PRO A 99 -3.03 -13.05 25.92
N LEU A 100 -4.34 -13.22 25.67
CA LEU A 100 -5.39 -12.32 26.17
C LEU A 100 -5.55 -12.40 27.70
N GLN A 101 -5.51 -13.61 28.27
CA GLN A 101 -5.59 -13.82 29.71
C GLN A 101 -4.39 -13.18 30.40
N LEU A 102 -3.20 -13.41 29.85
CA LEU A 102 -1.96 -12.81 30.33
C LEU A 102 -2.02 -11.28 30.28
N ALA A 103 -2.59 -10.69 29.23
CA ALA A 103 -2.65 -9.23 29.06
C ALA A 103 -3.41 -8.51 30.17
N GLY A 104 -4.45 -9.15 30.73
CA GLY A 104 -5.21 -8.59 31.84
C GLY A 104 -4.39 -8.36 33.11
N SER A 105 -3.32 -9.13 33.30
CA SER A 105 -2.43 -9.03 34.46
C SER A 105 -1.37 -7.94 34.33
N TYR A 106 -1.10 -7.42 33.12
CA TYR A 106 -0.03 -6.44 32.88
C TYR A 106 -0.53 -5.02 32.63
N SER A 107 -1.53 -4.84 31.76
CA SER A 107 -2.01 -3.50 31.38
C SER A 107 -3.39 -3.55 30.73
N SER A 108 -4.30 -2.72 31.24
CA SER A 108 -5.63 -2.54 30.64
C SER A 108 -5.54 -2.14 29.18
N LYS A 109 -4.66 -1.18 28.84
CA LYS A 109 -4.46 -0.73 27.45
C LYS A 109 -3.99 -1.84 26.51
N ILE A 110 -3.09 -2.72 26.98
CA ILE A 110 -2.59 -3.86 26.20
C ILE A 110 -3.71 -4.89 26.01
N ARG A 111 -4.45 -5.19 27.07
CA ARG A 111 -5.63 -6.07 27.02
C ARG A 111 -6.67 -5.53 26.03
N ASP A 112 -7.02 -4.26 26.12
CA ASP A 112 -8.04 -3.65 25.27
C ASP A 112 -7.60 -3.63 23.79
N CYS A 113 -6.32 -3.37 23.52
CA CYS A 113 -5.72 -3.46 22.18
C CYS A 113 -5.81 -4.89 21.60
N LEU A 114 -5.44 -5.90 22.39
CA LEU A 114 -5.51 -7.30 21.96
C LEU A 114 -6.96 -7.77 21.79
N GLN A 115 -7.85 -7.37 22.69
CA GLN A 115 -9.28 -7.67 22.63
C GLN A 115 -9.91 -7.08 21.37
N LEU A 116 -9.57 -5.83 21.03
CA LEU A 116 -10.04 -5.17 19.81
C LEU A 116 -9.56 -5.93 18.57
N PHE A 117 -8.29 -6.34 18.53
CA PHE A 117 -7.78 -7.14 17.42
C PHE A 117 -8.51 -8.48 17.31
N ILE A 118 -8.73 -9.18 18.42
CA ILE A 118 -9.49 -10.43 18.44
C ILE A 118 -10.93 -10.22 17.96
N SER A 119 -11.62 -9.15 18.37
CA SER A 119 -12.98 -8.89 17.88
C SER A 119 -13.03 -8.61 16.37
N ILE A 120 -12.00 -7.97 15.83
CA ILE A 120 -11.90 -7.69 14.39
C ILE A 120 -11.64 -8.99 13.60
N HIS A 121 -10.78 -9.87 14.12
CA HIS A 121 -10.25 -11.01 13.36
C HIS A 121 -10.88 -12.36 13.67
N CYS A 122 -11.38 -12.57 14.89
CA CYS A 122 -11.79 -13.87 15.41
C CYS A 122 -13.28 -13.96 15.69
N GLU A 123 -14.11 -13.10 15.09
CA GLU A 123 -15.55 -13.20 15.27
C GLU A 123 -16.05 -14.57 14.81
N THR A 124 -16.26 -15.37 15.85
CA THR A 124 -16.84 -16.68 15.93
C THR A 124 -18.31 -16.47 15.59
N ASN A 125 -18.59 -16.41 14.29
CA ASN A 125 -19.84 -16.78 13.64
C ASN A 125 -19.69 -16.62 12.13
N LYS A 126 -18.86 -17.50 11.55
CA LYS A 126 -18.93 -17.84 10.11
C LYS A 126 -20.35 -18.31 9.71
N GLU A 127 -21.21 -18.65 10.67
CA GLU A 127 -22.61 -19.07 10.48
C GLU A 127 -23.63 -17.90 10.47
N ILE A 128 -23.41 -16.78 11.17
CA ILE A 128 -24.38 -15.66 11.16
C ILE A 128 -24.31 -14.87 9.85
N CYS A 129 -23.15 -14.74 9.22
CA CYS A 129 -23.08 -14.17 7.87
C CYS A 129 -23.82 -15.04 6.83
N GLN A 130 -24.01 -16.34 7.06
CA GLN A 130 -24.82 -17.20 6.20
C GLN A 130 -26.32 -17.04 6.50
N GLN A 131 -26.72 -16.84 7.76
CA GLN A 131 -28.14 -16.74 8.16
C GLN A 131 -28.73 -15.32 8.16
N GLN A 132 -27.93 -14.26 8.26
CA GLN A 132 -28.39 -12.86 8.14
C GLN A 132 -28.32 -12.31 6.71
N CYS A 133 -27.69 -13.05 5.77
CA CYS A 133 -27.69 -12.68 4.35
C CYS A 133 -29.00 -12.95 3.63
N SER A 134 -29.98 -13.59 4.27
CA SER A 134 -31.29 -13.93 3.71
C SER A 134 -32.40 -12.89 3.97
N THR A 135 -32.13 -11.82 4.73
CA THR A 135 -33.17 -10.81 5.08
C THR A 135 -32.86 -9.37 4.68
N VAL A 136 -31.81 -9.12 3.89
CA VAL A 136 -31.59 -7.81 3.24
C VAL A 136 -31.82 -7.95 1.73
N ASN A 137 -33.09 -8.15 1.36
CA ASN A 137 -33.58 -7.86 0.01
C ASN A 137 -33.88 -6.36 -0.08
N GLU A 138 -32.84 -5.54 -0.11
CA GLU A 138 -32.94 -4.17 -0.60
C GLU A 138 -32.37 -4.12 -2.01
N ASN A 139 -33.24 -4.27 -3.01
CA ASN A 139 -33.11 -3.79 -4.39
C ASN A 139 -31.73 -3.87 -5.08
N LEU A 140 -30.91 -4.87 -4.77
CA LEU A 140 -29.88 -5.31 -5.70
C LEU A 140 -30.63 -6.11 -6.75
N LYS A 141 -30.86 -5.51 -7.92
CA LYS A 141 -31.23 -6.30 -9.10
C LYS A 141 -30.27 -7.48 -9.15
N ASP A 142 -30.80 -8.69 -9.32
CA ASP A 142 -30.02 -9.86 -9.70
C ASP A 142 -29.27 -9.49 -10.98
N ASN A 143 -28.07 -8.94 -10.83
CA ASN A 143 -27.21 -8.62 -11.95
C ASN A 143 -26.65 -9.97 -12.40
N GLU A 144 -27.40 -10.65 -13.26
CA GLU A 144 -26.94 -11.75 -14.13
C GLU A 144 -25.77 -11.32 -15.06
N SER A 145 -25.10 -10.20 -14.77
CA SER A 145 -24.02 -9.68 -15.59
C SER A 145 -22.72 -10.42 -15.28
N ASN A 146 -22.22 -11.19 -16.24
CA ASN A 146 -20.85 -11.74 -16.27
C ASN A 146 -19.82 -10.62 -16.55
N GLY A 147 -19.95 -9.48 -15.87
CA GLY A 147 -19.13 -8.28 -16.03
C GLY A 147 -17.74 -8.43 -15.40
N PRO A 148 -16.78 -7.58 -15.79
CA PRO A 148 -15.47 -7.57 -15.15
C PRO A 148 -15.48 -6.85 -13.80
N ILE A 149 -14.55 -7.23 -12.93
CA ILE A 149 -14.24 -6.48 -11.70
C ILE A 149 -13.12 -5.48 -11.99
N LEU A 150 -13.38 -4.21 -11.68
CA LEU A 150 -12.45 -3.10 -11.88
C LEU A 150 -11.84 -2.69 -10.53
N LEU A 151 -10.52 -2.57 -10.46
CA LEU A 151 -9.76 -2.12 -9.29
C LEU A 151 -9.00 -0.83 -9.59
N SER A 152 -9.14 0.18 -8.74
CA SER A 152 -8.37 1.43 -8.80
C SER A 152 -7.53 1.60 -7.55
N LEU A 153 -6.25 1.89 -7.73
CA LEU A 153 -5.26 2.06 -6.68
C LEU A 153 -4.65 3.48 -6.74
N ASP A 154 -4.95 4.29 -5.73
CA ASP A 154 -4.49 5.69 -5.67
C ASP A 154 -2.96 5.82 -5.50
N GLY A 155 -2.42 6.99 -5.85
CA GLY A 155 -1.06 7.40 -5.50
C GLY A 155 -0.93 7.91 -4.06
N GLY A 156 0.30 7.87 -3.52
CA GLY A 156 0.53 8.34 -2.13
C GLY A 156 1.84 7.93 -1.44
N GLY A 157 2.88 7.58 -2.19
CA GLY A 157 4.21 7.24 -1.62
C GLY A 157 4.19 6.00 -0.72
N ILE A 158 4.89 6.04 0.42
CA ILE A 158 4.95 4.91 1.37
C ILE A 158 3.58 4.54 1.96
N ARG A 159 2.59 5.45 1.89
CA ARG A 159 1.22 5.17 2.29
C ARG A 159 0.53 4.14 1.38
N GLY A 160 1.18 3.66 0.32
CA GLY A 160 0.75 2.44 -0.38
C GLY A 160 0.64 1.22 0.54
N LEU A 161 1.29 1.23 1.71
CA LEU A 161 1.03 0.27 2.80
C LEU A 161 -0.46 0.22 3.24
N VAL A 162 -1.19 1.34 3.12
CA VAL A 162 -2.64 1.38 3.36
C VAL A 162 -3.39 0.56 2.31
N LEU A 163 -3.04 0.73 1.02
CA LEU A 163 -3.65 -0.04 -0.07
C LEU A 163 -3.46 -1.54 0.16
N ILE A 164 -2.21 -1.92 0.44
CA ILE A 164 -1.81 -3.29 0.74
C ILE A 164 -2.63 -3.84 1.90
N ARG A 165 -2.75 -3.08 2.99
CA ARG A 165 -3.48 -3.56 4.18
C ARG A 165 -4.97 -3.71 3.94
N VAL A 166 -5.60 -2.78 3.22
CA VAL A 166 -7.01 -2.92 2.81
C VAL A 166 -7.20 -4.17 1.95
N LEU A 167 -6.33 -4.40 0.95
CA LEU A 167 -6.39 -5.60 0.11
C LEU A 167 -6.22 -6.88 0.94
N MET A 168 -5.29 -6.90 1.92
CA MET A 168 -5.13 -8.04 2.83
C MET A 168 -6.40 -8.32 3.66
N ILE A 169 -7.10 -7.28 4.12
CA ILE A 169 -8.34 -7.43 4.89
C ILE A 169 -9.45 -7.99 4.00
N ILE A 170 -9.59 -7.48 2.76
CA ILE A 170 -10.56 -8.00 1.79
C ILE A 170 -10.26 -9.47 1.46
N GLU A 171 -9.00 -9.80 1.13
CA GLU A 171 -8.56 -11.16 0.81
C GLU A 171 -8.79 -12.13 1.97
N ARG A 172 -8.48 -11.72 3.21
CA ARG A 172 -8.75 -12.50 4.42
C ARG A 172 -10.24 -12.78 4.60
N ASN A 173 -11.08 -11.76 4.44
CA ASN A 173 -12.52 -11.91 4.60
C ASN A 173 -13.15 -12.71 3.47
N LEU A 174 -12.60 -12.62 2.26
CA LEU A 174 -12.96 -13.46 1.12
C LEU A 174 -12.62 -14.93 1.40
N GLY A 175 -11.46 -15.18 2.03
CA GLY A 175 -10.94 -16.51 2.36
C GLY A 175 -10.20 -17.18 1.21
N ARG A 176 -9.89 -16.42 0.15
CA ARG A 176 -9.19 -16.84 -1.08
C ARG A 176 -8.46 -15.64 -1.66
N GLU A 177 -7.52 -15.87 -2.58
CA GLU A 177 -6.77 -14.80 -3.26
C GLU A 177 -7.70 -13.85 -4.01
N LEU A 178 -7.53 -12.54 -3.78
CA LEU A 178 -8.35 -11.50 -4.41
C LEU A 178 -7.89 -11.21 -5.84
N TRP A 179 -6.58 -11.19 -6.07
CA TRP A 179 -6.00 -10.72 -7.33
C TRP A 179 -6.49 -11.47 -8.59
N PRO A 180 -6.67 -12.81 -8.58
CA PRO A 180 -7.19 -13.54 -9.74
C PRO A 180 -8.60 -13.11 -10.19
N LEU A 181 -9.39 -12.52 -9.29
CA LEU A 181 -10.74 -12.01 -9.58
C LEU A 181 -10.73 -10.66 -10.29
N ILE A 182 -9.63 -9.92 -10.20
CA ILE A 182 -9.52 -8.59 -10.79
C ILE A 182 -9.28 -8.74 -12.29
N ASP A 183 -10.15 -8.14 -13.10
CA ASP A 183 -10.05 -8.20 -14.56
C ASP A 183 -9.38 -6.95 -15.13
N TRP A 184 -9.60 -5.81 -14.47
CA TRP A 184 -9.02 -4.53 -14.82
C TRP A 184 -8.45 -3.85 -13.60
N VAL A 185 -7.26 -3.26 -13.74
CA VAL A 185 -6.62 -2.47 -12.68
C VAL A 185 -6.07 -1.17 -13.23
N ALA A 186 -6.28 -0.08 -12.49
CA ALA A 186 -5.59 1.18 -12.72
C ALA A 186 -4.79 1.60 -11.49
N GLY A 187 -3.60 2.14 -11.71
CA GLY A 187 -2.69 2.52 -10.63
C GLY A 187 -1.99 3.85 -10.91
N THR A 188 -1.94 4.70 -9.89
CA THR A 188 -1.14 5.94 -9.92
C THR A 188 0.00 5.86 -8.91
N SER A 189 1.22 6.22 -9.29
CA SER A 189 2.38 6.31 -8.39
C SER A 189 2.58 5.01 -7.60
N THR A 190 2.46 5.04 -6.27
CA THR A 190 2.51 3.84 -5.44
C THR A 190 1.48 2.77 -5.85
N GLY A 191 0.28 3.17 -6.31
CA GLY A 191 -0.73 2.25 -6.83
C GLY A 191 -0.27 1.53 -8.10
N SER A 192 0.56 2.17 -8.94
CA SER A 192 1.13 1.52 -10.13
C SER A 192 2.21 0.51 -9.78
N ILE A 193 3.10 0.86 -8.84
CA ILE A 193 4.11 -0.07 -8.28
C ILE A 193 3.43 -1.31 -7.70
N LEU A 194 2.37 -1.13 -6.90
CA LEU A 194 1.61 -2.22 -6.31
C LEU A 194 0.90 -3.06 -7.38
N ALA A 195 0.21 -2.44 -8.33
CA ALA A 195 -0.47 -3.15 -9.41
C ALA A 195 0.49 -4.00 -10.25
N CYS A 196 1.66 -3.45 -10.59
CA CYS A 196 2.69 -4.18 -11.33
C CYS A 196 3.27 -5.36 -10.54
N ALA A 197 3.52 -5.17 -9.24
CA ALA A 197 4.03 -6.23 -8.38
C ALA A 197 3.05 -7.41 -8.28
N LEU A 198 1.76 -7.13 -8.09
CA LEU A 198 0.71 -8.14 -8.05
C LEU A 198 0.53 -8.83 -9.42
N ALA A 199 0.56 -8.07 -10.52
CA ALA A 199 0.49 -8.59 -11.89
C ALA A 199 1.65 -9.54 -12.23
N LYS A 200 2.83 -9.36 -11.61
CA LYS A 200 3.98 -10.26 -11.72
C LYS A 200 3.99 -11.39 -10.69
N GLY A 201 2.84 -11.68 -10.06
CA GLY A 201 2.63 -12.86 -9.24
C GLY A 201 3.10 -12.71 -7.79
N LYS A 202 3.42 -11.50 -7.31
CA LYS A 202 3.64 -11.32 -5.87
C LYS A 202 2.33 -11.44 -5.12
N SER A 203 2.37 -12.12 -3.99
CA SER A 203 1.29 -12.05 -3.00
C SER A 203 1.21 -10.65 -2.37
N ILE A 204 0.05 -10.32 -1.80
CA ILE A 204 -0.14 -9.04 -1.09
C ILE A 204 0.82 -8.93 0.11
N SER A 205 1.10 -10.07 0.78
CA SER A 205 2.08 -10.14 1.88
C SER A 205 3.50 -9.82 1.44
N GLU A 206 3.93 -10.33 0.28
CA GLU A 206 5.23 -9.97 -0.32
C GLU A 206 5.28 -8.51 -0.73
N CYS A 207 4.18 -7.93 -1.22
CA CYS A 207 4.09 -6.50 -1.48
C CYS A 207 4.28 -5.68 -0.19
N GLN A 208 3.72 -6.11 0.95
CA GLN A 208 3.96 -5.45 2.24
C GLN A 208 5.45 -5.46 2.61
N LYS A 209 6.12 -6.61 2.46
CA LYS A 209 7.57 -6.74 2.71
C LYS A 209 8.39 -5.85 1.78
N LEU A 210 8.04 -5.83 0.49
CA LEU A 210 8.67 -4.99 -0.52
C LEU A 210 8.60 -3.50 -0.12
N TYR A 211 7.44 -3.02 0.33
CA TYR A 211 7.28 -1.63 0.74
C TYR A 211 8.09 -1.26 1.98
N LEU A 212 8.12 -2.15 2.97
CA LEU A 212 8.95 -1.99 4.17
C LEU A 212 10.46 -2.06 3.85
N GLN A 213 10.86 -2.75 2.78
CA GLN A 213 12.23 -2.70 2.25
C GLN A 213 12.50 -1.40 1.50
N LEU A 214 11.58 -0.99 0.60
CA LEU A 214 11.69 0.20 -0.22
C LEU A 214 11.90 1.46 0.64
N LYS A 215 11.11 1.65 1.70
CA LYS A 215 11.26 2.84 2.56
C LYS A 215 12.66 2.98 3.16
N ASN A 216 13.32 1.86 3.45
CA ASN A 216 14.63 1.85 4.09
C ASN A 216 15.76 2.16 3.11
N GLN A 217 15.57 1.89 1.82
CA GLN A 217 16.59 2.04 0.79
C GLN A 217 16.38 3.31 -0.04
N VAL A 218 15.14 3.60 -0.42
CA VAL A 218 14.78 4.68 -1.34
C VAL A 218 14.76 6.04 -0.64
N PHE A 219 14.16 6.13 0.55
CA PHE A 219 14.02 7.39 1.30
C PHE A 219 15.20 7.63 2.25
N ASN A 220 16.41 7.29 1.81
CA ASN A 220 17.63 7.54 2.54
C ASN A 220 18.40 8.70 1.90
N GLY A 221 18.78 9.70 2.70
CA GLY A 221 19.49 10.89 2.25
C GLY A 221 18.60 12.12 2.01
N THR A 222 19.12 13.08 1.24
CA THR A 222 18.48 14.36 0.94
C THR A 222 17.69 14.30 -0.35
N ARG A 223 16.62 15.09 -0.43
CA ARG A 223 15.81 15.23 -1.66
C ARG A 223 16.48 16.15 -2.69
N PRO A 224 16.26 15.93 -3.99
CA PRO A 224 15.60 14.76 -4.58
C PRO A 224 16.42 13.47 -4.35
N TYR A 225 15.73 12.36 -4.11
CA TYR A 225 16.34 11.06 -3.85
C TYR A 225 16.98 10.49 -5.12
N ASN A 226 17.97 9.62 -4.93
CA ASN A 226 18.67 8.98 -6.04
C ASN A 226 17.72 8.04 -6.81
N PRO A 227 17.36 8.35 -8.07
CA PRO A 227 16.40 7.55 -8.84
C PRO A 227 16.93 6.14 -9.16
N ALA A 228 18.25 5.98 -9.28
CA ALA A 228 18.87 4.69 -9.60
C ALA A 228 18.60 3.62 -8.52
N ILE A 229 18.42 4.02 -7.25
CA ILE A 229 18.06 3.10 -6.17
C ILE A 229 16.65 2.56 -6.38
N LEU A 230 15.69 3.45 -6.67
CA LEU A 230 14.30 3.06 -6.94
C LEU A 230 14.23 2.19 -8.19
N GLU A 231 14.88 2.61 -9.28
CA GLU A 231 14.88 1.88 -10.56
C GLU A 231 15.45 0.47 -10.40
N ARG A 232 16.60 0.32 -9.73
CA ARG A 232 17.17 -0.99 -9.43
C ARG A 232 16.20 -1.86 -8.63
N LEU A 233 15.52 -1.30 -7.64
CA LEU A 233 14.55 -2.05 -6.84
C LEU A 233 13.31 -2.42 -7.65
N LEU A 234 12.80 -1.56 -8.52
CA LEU A 234 11.69 -1.89 -9.42
C LEU A 234 12.07 -3.01 -10.38
N ILE A 235 13.27 -2.97 -10.96
CA ILE A 235 13.79 -4.03 -11.85
C ILE A 235 13.92 -5.36 -11.09
N GLN A 236 14.55 -5.35 -9.92
CA GLN A 236 14.82 -6.56 -9.15
C GLN A 236 13.57 -7.16 -8.49
N SER A 237 12.66 -6.32 -8.02
CA SER A 237 11.50 -6.77 -7.28
C SER A 237 10.29 -7.03 -8.16
N ILE A 238 10.08 -6.27 -9.25
CA ILE A 238 8.90 -6.39 -10.09
C ILE A 238 9.23 -7.18 -11.35
N SER A 239 9.78 -6.53 -12.39
CA SER A 239 10.26 -7.19 -13.60
C SER A 239 10.94 -6.18 -14.55
N SER A 240 11.86 -6.68 -15.38
CA SER A 240 12.38 -5.99 -16.57
C SER A 240 11.57 -6.24 -17.85
N ASP A 241 10.55 -7.12 -17.80
CA ASP A 241 9.73 -7.47 -18.96
C ASP A 241 8.91 -6.28 -19.48
N PHE A 242 8.37 -6.44 -20.68
CA PHE A 242 7.43 -5.50 -21.28
C PHE A 242 6.07 -5.54 -20.60
N MET A 243 5.37 -4.40 -20.57
CA MET A 243 3.99 -4.31 -20.09
C MET A 243 3.08 -5.34 -20.79
N SER A 244 3.25 -5.50 -22.10
CA SER A 244 2.52 -6.47 -22.93
C SER A 244 2.68 -7.94 -22.51
N SER A 245 3.68 -8.27 -21.69
CA SER A 245 3.84 -9.63 -21.13
C SER A 245 2.83 -9.97 -20.04
N ILE A 246 2.08 -8.99 -19.52
CA ILE A 246 1.05 -9.20 -18.52
C ILE A 246 -0.26 -9.55 -19.23
N GLU A 247 -0.74 -10.78 -19.08
CA GLU A 247 -1.99 -11.22 -19.72
C GLU A 247 -3.25 -10.75 -18.96
N LYS A 248 -3.23 -10.90 -17.63
CA LYS A 248 -4.33 -10.52 -16.72
C LYS A 248 -3.77 -9.92 -15.42
N PRO A 249 -4.40 -8.87 -14.85
CA PRO A 249 -5.50 -8.08 -15.40
C PRO A 249 -5.09 -7.18 -16.57
N LYS A 250 -6.06 -6.57 -17.25
CA LYS A 250 -5.83 -5.40 -18.10
C LYS A 250 -5.45 -4.22 -17.21
N MET A 251 -4.38 -3.52 -17.55
CA MET A 251 -3.71 -2.54 -16.68
C MET A 251 -3.67 -1.16 -17.31
N LEU A 252 -3.87 -0.14 -16.48
CA LEU A 252 -3.63 1.27 -16.79
C LEU A 252 -2.73 1.91 -15.73
N ILE A 253 -1.61 2.48 -16.15
CA ILE A 253 -0.70 3.20 -15.25
C ILE A 253 -0.63 4.65 -15.68
N THR A 254 -0.93 5.56 -14.76
CA THR A 254 -0.98 7.00 -15.04
C THR A 254 0.40 7.65 -14.88
N ALA A 255 0.74 8.57 -15.76
CA ALA A 255 1.87 9.50 -15.61
C ALA A 255 1.52 10.86 -16.22
N ALA A 256 2.20 11.90 -15.78
CA ALA A 256 2.08 13.23 -16.37
C ALA A 256 3.29 13.51 -17.28
N LYS A 257 3.04 13.78 -18.56
CA LYS A 257 4.08 14.19 -19.52
C LYS A 257 4.12 15.71 -19.59
N MET A 258 5.25 16.29 -19.20
CA MET A 258 5.48 17.73 -19.07
C MET A 258 6.43 18.27 -20.14
N ASP A 259 6.19 17.90 -21.40
CA ASP A 259 6.84 18.50 -22.57
C ASP A 259 6.04 19.69 -23.16
N VAL A 260 4.77 19.84 -22.75
CA VAL A 260 3.86 20.94 -23.14
C VAL A 260 3.08 21.46 -21.93
N ALA A 261 2.47 22.64 -22.07
CA ALA A 261 1.61 23.25 -21.05
C ALA A 261 0.22 23.58 -21.64
N PRO A 262 -0.89 23.05 -21.07
CA PRO A 262 -0.96 22.17 -19.90
C PRO A 262 -0.34 20.78 -20.16
N PRO A 263 0.11 20.06 -19.12
CA PRO A 263 0.73 18.74 -19.28
C PRO A 263 -0.30 17.68 -19.69
N ASN A 264 0.16 16.68 -20.43
CA ASN A 264 -0.69 15.60 -20.92
C ASN A 264 -0.71 14.41 -19.95
N LEU A 265 -1.88 13.80 -19.76
CA LEU A 265 -2.00 12.51 -19.08
C LEU A 265 -1.54 11.41 -20.03
N VAL A 266 -0.64 10.55 -19.57
CA VAL A 266 -0.21 9.34 -20.27
C VAL A 266 -0.70 8.12 -19.52
N LEU A 267 -1.27 7.18 -20.27
CA LEU A 267 -1.77 5.91 -19.78
C LEU A 267 -0.93 4.78 -20.37
N PHE A 268 0.00 4.22 -19.59
CA PHE A 268 0.72 3.02 -19.99
C PHE A 268 -0.17 1.80 -19.83
N ARG A 269 -0.29 0.99 -20.90
CA ARG A 269 -1.21 -0.15 -21.00
C ARG A 269 -0.45 -1.44 -21.27
N ASN A 270 -1.00 -2.58 -20.85
CA ASN A 270 -0.56 -3.92 -21.28
C ASN A 270 -1.40 -4.48 -22.44
N TYR A 271 -2.28 -3.68 -23.04
CA TYR A 271 -3.10 -4.06 -24.18
C TYR A 271 -3.09 -2.94 -25.22
N GLN A 272 -3.33 -3.33 -26.47
CA GLN A 272 -3.47 -2.40 -27.58
C GLN A 272 -4.90 -1.85 -27.65
N LEU A 273 -5.01 -0.60 -28.10
CA LEU A 273 -6.27 0.02 -28.45
C LEU A 273 -6.63 -0.29 -29.91
N PRO A 274 -7.93 -0.38 -30.26
CA PRO A 274 -8.36 -0.42 -31.66
C PRO A 274 -7.77 0.73 -32.49
N GLU A 275 -7.35 0.45 -33.72
CA GLU A 275 -6.79 1.48 -34.65
C GLU A 275 -7.72 2.67 -34.86
N GLU A 276 -9.04 2.46 -34.80
CA GLU A 276 -10.05 3.51 -34.93
C GLU A 276 -10.03 4.53 -33.78
N LEU A 277 -9.57 4.12 -32.59
CA LEU A 277 -9.34 5.00 -31.45
C LEU A 277 -7.97 5.71 -31.53
N LEU A 278 -7.09 5.29 -32.46
CA LEU A 278 -5.75 5.83 -32.66
C LEU A 278 -5.66 6.93 -33.74
N ARG A 279 -6.74 7.23 -34.48
CA ARG A 279 -6.74 8.30 -35.50
C ARG A 279 -6.50 9.68 -34.85
N GLU A 280 -5.75 10.55 -35.54
CA GLU A 280 -5.02 11.73 -35.00
C GLU A 280 -5.81 12.63 -34.02
N ASP A 281 -7.13 12.80 -34.20
CA ASP A 281 -7.97 13.63 -33.33
C ASP A 281 -8.24 13.00 -31.95
N LYS A 282 -8.21 11.66 -31.85
CA LYS A 282 -8.42 10.88 -30.61
C LYS A 282 -7.11 10.42 -29.96
N TYR A 283 -6.01 10.47 -30.70
CA TYR A 283 -4.68 10.04 -30.27
C TYR A 283 -4.16 10.86 -29.07
N ASN A 284 -4.44 12.16 -29.03
CA ASN A 284 -4.09 13.04 -27.93
C ASN A 284 -4.92 12.80 -26.65
N GLU A 285 -6.14 12.25 -26.78
CA GLU A 285 -7.02 11.98 -25.63
C GLU A 285 -6.73 10.64 -24.94
N MET A 286 -6.20 9.66 -25.68
CA MET A 286 -6.00 8.29 -25.18
C MET A 286 -4.58 8.03 -24.68
N GLY A 287 -3.61 8.89 -25.02
CA GLY A 287 -2.21 8.75 -24.61
C GLY A 287 -1.45 7.66 -25.37
N HIS A 288 -0.14 7.86 -25.52
CA HIS A 288 0.77 6.99 -26.27
C HIS A 288 0.91 5.60 -25.63
N VAL A 289 0.70 4.54 -26.42
CA VAL A 289 1.06 3.15 -26.07
C VAL A 289 2.38 2.84 -26.76
N ASP A 290 3.50 2.94 -26.05
CA ASP A 290 4.75 2.35 -26.52
C ASP A 290 4.75 0.86 -26.13
N GLU A 291 4.60 -0.01 -27.12
CA GLU A 291 4.63 -1.47 -26.97
C GLU A 291 5.93 -1.99 -26.35
N ASN A 292 7.00 -1.20 -26.42
CA ASN A 292 8.30 -1.50 -25.85
C ASN A 292 8.47 -0.94 -24.43
N THR A 293 7.40 -0.43 -23.81
CA THR A 293 7.46 0.03 -22.41
C THR A 293 7.66 -1.15 -21.49
N THR A 294 8.76 -1.15 -20.74
CA THR A 294 8.99 -2.13 -19.67
C THR A 294 8.19 -1.78 -18.43
N ILE A 295 7.81 -2.80 -17.66
CA ILE A 295 6.95 -2.66 -16.47
C ILE A 295 7.57 -1.70 -15.45
N TRP A 296 8.87 -1.83 -15.18
CA TRP A 296 9.56 -0.94 -14.24
C TRP A 296 9.61 0.51 -14.72
N LYS A 297 9.69 0.77 -16.03
CA LYS A 297 9.67 2.13 -16.59
C LYS A 297 8.31 2.77 -16.41
N ALA A 298 7.23 2.05 -16.74
CA ALA A 298 5.87 2.54 -16.51
C ALA A 298 5.65 2.91 -15.03
N ALA A 299 6.05 2.03 -14.11
CA ALA A 299 5.99 2.30 -12.67
C ALA A 299 6.86 3.51 -12.26
N ARG A 300 8.09 3.61 -12.78
CA ARG A 300 9.03 4.71 -12.48
C ARG A 300 8.55 6.07 -12.98
N CYS A 301 7.97 6.14 -14.18
CA CYS A 301 7.34 7.35 -14.73
C CYS A 301 6.20 7.80 -13.82
N SER A 302 5.33 6.85 -13.47
CA SER A 302 4.15 7.09 -12.63
C SER A 302 4.49 7.53 -11.21
N SER A 303 5.65 7.14 -10.66
CA SER A 303 6.07 7.44 -9.29
C SER A 303 7.10 8.57 -9.17
N ALA A 304 7.35 9.33 -10.24
CA ALA A 304 8.35 10.40 -10.30
C ALA A 304 7.86 11.69 -9.60
N ALA A 305 7.58 11.61 -8.30
CA ALA A 305 6.92 12.69 -7.56
C ALA A 305 7.78 13.96 -7.51
N PRO A 306 7.25 15.13 -7.96
CA PRO A 306 7.99 16.39 -7.90
C PRO A 306 8.52 16.67 -6.50
N THR A 307 9.74 17.21 -6.42
CA THR A 307 10.52 17.42 -5.17
C THR A 307 11.08 16.16 -4.50
N TYR A 308 10.56 14.96 -4.81
CA TYR A 308 11.06 13.70 -4.25
C TYR A 308 12.01 13.00 -5.21
N PHE A 309 11.67 12.96 -6.49
CA PHE A 309 12.50 12.35 -7.54
C PHE A 309 12.64 13.30 -8.72
N PRO A 310 13.76 13.24 -9.47
CA PRO A 310 13.82 13.89 -10.77
C PRO A 310 12.79 13.27 -11.73
N PRO A 311 12.32 14.06 -12.72
CA PRO A 311 11.53 13.52 -13.84
C PRO A 311 12.26 12.34 -14.49
N PHE A 312 11.49 11.38 -15.01
CA PHE A 312 12.03 10.28 -15.80
C PHE A 312 12.11 10.70 -17.27
N ASP A 313 13.24 10.41 -17.93
CA ASP A 313 13.59 10.90 -19.28
C ASP A 313 13.38 12.41 -19.46
N ASP A 314 13.57 13.19 -18.39
CA ASP A 314 13.38 14.65 -18.32
C ASP A 314 11.97 15.17 -18.69
N ILE A 315 11.00 14.29 -18.95
CA ILE A 315 9.64 14.66 -19.41
C ILE A 315 8.51 14.05 -18.57
N TYR A 316 8.72 12.90 -17.93
CA TYR A 316 7.68 12.20 -17.17
C TYR A 316 7.78 12.51 -15.69
N ILE A 317 6.67 12.93 -15.10
CA ILE A 317 6.50 13.08 -13.65
C ILE A 317 5.31 12.27 -13.15
N ASP A 318 5.21 12.19 -11.82
CA ASP A 318 4.19 11.39 -11.13
C ASP A 318 2.78 11.69 -11.63
N GLY A 319 2.04 10.61 -11.92
CA GLY A 319 0.66 10.68 -12.40
C GLY A 319 -0.27 11.39 -11.42
N GLY A 320 0.09 11.44 -10.14
CA GLY A 320 -0.64 12.12 -9.08
C GLY A 320 -0.76 13.63 -9.26
N VAL A 321 0.02 14.26 -10.15
CA VAL A 321 -0.14 15.68 -10.48
C VAL A 321 -1.38 15.95 -11.34
N ILE A 322 -1.85 14.97 -12.11
CA ILE A 322 -3.02 15.08 -12.99
C ILE A 322 -4.15 14.15 -12.55
N CYS A 323 -3.81 12.91 -12.19
CA CYS A 323 -4.75 11.83 -11.94
C CYS A 323 -4.30 10.97 -10.75
N ASN A 324 -4.38 11.51 -9.52
CA ASN A 324 -3.97 10.75 -8.32
C ASN A 324 -4.91 9.61 -7.93
N ASN A 325 -6.19 9.71 -8.31
CA ASN A 325 -7.17 8.65 -8.24
C ASN A 325 -7.58 8.23 -9.66
N PRO A 326 -7.14 7.07 -10.15
CA PRO A 326 -7.38 6.67 -11.53
C PRO A 326 -8.75 6.02 -11.77
N THR A 327 -9.69 6.09 -10.81
CA THR A 327 -11.00 5.42 -10.93
C THR A 327 -11.79 5.94 -12.12
N MET A 328 -11.87 7.27 -12.30
CA MET A 328 -12.64 7.85 -13.41
C MET A 328 -11.99 7.56 -14.76
N GLU A 329 -10.65 7.57 -14.82
CA GLU A 329 -9.93 7.19 -16.03
C GLU A 329 -10.15 5.73 -16.39
N LEU A 330 -10.12 4.83 -15.39
CA LEU A 330 -10.43 3.42 -15.56
C LEU A 330 -11.87 3.20 -16.09
N LEU A 331 -12.85 3.91 -15.53
CA LEU A 331 -14.25 3.87 -15.98
C LEU A 331 -14.41 4.43 -17.40
N THR A 332 -13.74 5.53 -17.71
CA THR A 332 -13.78 6.18 -19.02
C THR A 332 -13.18 5.29 -20.08
N GLU A 333 -11.98 4.75 -19.82
CA GLU A 333 -11.31 3.77 -20.68
C GLU A 333 -12.20 2.57 -20.93
N TYR A 334 -12.71 1.95 -19.86
CA TYR A 334 -13.54 0.76 -19.96
C TYR A 334 -14.82 1.04 -20.76
N THR A 335 -15.47 2.19 -20.53
CA THR A 335 -16.70 2.56 -21.25
C THR A 335 -16.44 2.78 -22.74
N LYS A 336 -15.33 3.42 -23.11
CA LYS A 336 -14.92 3.60 -24.51
C LYS A 336 -14.73 2.26 -25.21
N LEU A 337 -13.99 1.34 -24.58
CA LEU A 337 -13.73 0.00 -25.13
C LEU A 337 -14.96 -0.89 -25.12
N ARG A 338 -15.82 -0.77 -24.10
CA ARG A 338 -17.09 -1.48 -23.99
C ARG A 338 -17.98 -1.21 -25.19
N ASN A 339 -18.13 0.05 -25.58
CA ASN A 339 -18.96 0.43 -26.73
C ASN A 339 -18.40 -0.12 -28.04
N HIS A 340 -17.08 -0.29 -28.14
CA HIS A 340 -16.43 -0.81 -29.33
C HIS A 340 -16.48 -2.35 -29.41
N PHE A 341 -16.27 -3.03 -28.28
CA PHE A 341 -16.19 -4.49 -28.20
C PHE A 341 -17.45 -5.17 -27.64
N ASN A 342 -18.55 -4.44 -27.46
CA ASN A 342 -19.79 -4.92 -26.84
C ASN A 342 -19.56 -5.64 -25.49
N LEU A 343 -18.71 -5.07 -24.64
CA LEU A 343 -18.42 -5.66 -23.33
C LEU A 343 -19.62 -5.51 -22.36
N ASN A 344 -19.68 -6.40 -21.36
CA ASN A 344 -20.68 -6.30 -20.30
C ASN A 344 -20.47 -5.03 -19.45
N ILE A 345 -21.49 -4.63 -18.70
CA ILE A 345 -21.32 -3.61 -17.66
C ILE A 345 -20.40 -4.20 -16.56
N PRO A 346 -19.49 -3.41 -15.94
CA PRO A 346 -18.68 -3.89 -14.82
C PRO A 346 -19.54 -4.51 -13.72
N TYR A 347 -19.07 -5.62 -13.16
CA TYR A 347 -19.75 -6.32 -12.07
C TYR A 347 -19.68 -5.49 -10.77
N CYS A 348 -18.51 -4.93 -10.48
CA CYS A 348 -18.32 -3.89 -9.47
C CYS A 348 -17.03 -3.11 -9.72
N VAL A 349 -16.90 -1.97 -9.05
CA VAL A 349 -15.70 -1.13 -9.07
C VAL A 349 -15.21 -0.94 -7.63
N ILE A 350 -13.95 -1.29 -7.41
CA ILE A 350 -13.27 -1.19 -6.11
C ILE A 350 -12.22 -0.09 -6.23
N SER A 351 -12.34 0.98 -5.44
CA SER A 351 -11.38 2.08 -5.40
C SER A 351 -10.73 2.15 -4.02
N ILE A 352 -9.40 2.08 -3.96
CA ILE A 352 -8.66 2.06 -2.70
C ILE A 352 -7.71 3.26 -2.63
N GLY A 353 -7.87 4.05 -1.57
CA GLY A 353 -7.08 5.25 -1.30
C GLY A 353 -5.99 5.03 -0.26
N THR A 354 -4.94 5.85 -0.30
CA THR A 354 -3.79 5.77 0.63
C THR A 354 -4.06 6.39 2.02
N GLY A 355 -5.31 6.35 2.47
CA GLY A 355 -5.78 6.93 3.73
C GLY A 355 -6.07 8.43 3.67
N THR A 356 -6.97 8.89 4.53
CA THR A 356 -7.41 10.29 4.64
C THR A 356 -6.87 10.89 5.95
N PRO A 357 -6.00 11.92 5.88
CA PRO A 357 -5.49 12.56 7.08
C PRO A 357 -6.58 13.42 7.75
N PRO A 358 -6.45 13.73 9.06
CA PRO A 358 -7.42 14.58 9.74
C PRO A 358 -7.40 16.00 9.17
N THR A 359 -8.58 16.63 9.11
CA THR A 359 -8.73 18.00 8.61
C THR A 359 -7.99 18.98 9.51
N LYS A 360 -7.17 19.85 8.91
CA LYS A 360 -6.50 20.96 9.60
C LYS A 360 -7.20 22.26 9.22
N SER A 361 -7.62 23.02 10.22
CA SER A 361 -8.11 24.38 9.99
C SER A 361 -6.96 25.28 9.51
N LEU A 362 -7.19 26.04 8.45
CA LEU A 362 -6.25 27.03 7.94
C LEU A 362 -6.84 28.42 8.14
N THR A 363 -6.11 29.29 8.85
CA THR A 363 -6.49 30.69 8.99
C THR A 363 -6.04 31.44 7.74
N ILE A 364 -6.99 31.79 6.87
CA ILE A 364 -6.73 32.61 5.68
C ILE A 364 -6.94 34.09 6.07
N TYR A 365 -5.90 34.74 6.59
CA TYR A 365 -5.97 36.17 6.89
C TYR A 365 -5.85 37.00 5.60
N ARG A 366 -6.83 37.87 5.35
CA ARG A 366 -6.77 38.86 4.26
C ARG A 366 -5.98 40.06 4.77
N PRO A 367 -4.79 40.39 4.24
CA PRO A 367 -4.15 41.65 4.59
C PRO A 367 -4.99 42.78 3.99
N LEU A 368 -5.83 43.41 4.81
CA LEU A 368 -6.42 44.71 4.48
C LEU A 368 -5.28 45.67 4.10
N ILE A 369 -5.43 46.27 2.94
CA ILE A 369 -4.51 47.22 2.33
C ILE A 369 -4.35 48.41 3.31
N GLY A 370 -3.28 48.38 4.11
CA GLY A 370 -2.90 49.46 5.04
C GLY A 370 -2.63 48.92 6.45
N ARG A 371 -1.42 48.45 6.76
CA ARG A 371 -0.42 49.20 7.56
C ARG A 371 0.91 48.41 7.55
N VAL A 372 2.04 49.12 7.48
CA VAL A 372 3.25 48.67 6.76
C VAL A 372 4.27 47.79 7.50
N ILE A 373 4.26 47.58 8.82
CA ILE A 373 5.52 47.10 9.46
C ILE A 373 5.54 45.60 9.90
N GLN A 374 4.43 44.85 9.83
CA GLN A 374 4.41 43.39 10.08
C GLN A 374 4.26 42.51 8.81
N LYS A 375 4.53 43.07 7.62
CA LYS A 375 4.01 42.54 6.34
C LYS A 375 4.79 41.41 5.67
N VAL A 376 6.07 41.19 5.93
CA VAL A 376 6.86 40.23 5.12
C VAL A 376 6.62 38.77 5.57
N SER A 377 6.68 38.47 6.88
CA SER A 377 6.52 37.09 7.37
C SER A 377 5.11 36.52 7.19
N LYS A 378 4.08 37.37 7.32
CA LYS A 378 2.67 36.94 7.21
C LYS A 378 2.23 36.75 5.74
N THR A 379 2.81 37.51 4.81
CA THR A 379 2.54 37.35 3.37
C THR A 379 3.22 36.10 2.81
N THR A 380 4.43 35.78 3.27
CA THR A 380 5.13 34.54 2.87
C THR A 380 4.43 33.29 3.41
N GLU A 381 3.89 33.34 4.63
CA GLU A 381 3.10 32.24 5.18
C GLU A 381 1.81 32.00 4.39
N PHE A 382 1.09 33.06 4.03
CA PHE A 382 -0.10 32.97 3.17
C PHE A 382 0.23 32.31 1.81
N MET A 383 1.28 32.78 1.13
CA MET A 383 1.70 32.22 -0.15
C MET A 383 2.12 30.75 -0.04
N ARG A 384 2.83 30.39 1.03
CA ARG A 384 3.20 28.99 1.30
C ARG A 384 1.96 28.13 1.54
N ASN A 385 1.00 28.62 2.31
CA ASN A 385 -0.25 27.90 2.58
C ASN A 385 -1.09 27.73 1.31
N MET A 386 -1.14 28.75 0.45
CA MET A 386 -1.83 28.69 -0.85
C MET A 386 -1.15 27.69 -1.80
N ALA A 387 0.18 27.75 -1.93
CA ALA A 387 0.94 26.77 -2.73
C ALA A 387 0.72 25.34 -2.23
N HIS A 388 0.73 25.14 -0.91
CA HIS A 388 0.42 23.86 -0.30
C HIS A 388 -1.03 23.41 -0.58
N CYS A 389 -2.01 24.32 -0.57
CA CYS A 389 -3.39 23.99 -0.94
C CYS A 389 -3.51 23.60 -2.41
N LEU A 390 -2.83 24.32 -3.32
CA LEU A 390 -2.79 23.98 -4.74
C LEU A 390 -2.20 22.59 -4.96
N VAL A 391 -1.06 22.28 -4.34
CA VAL A 391 -0.46 20.94 -4.39
C VAL A 391 -1.43 19.88 -3.86
N LYS A 392 -2.09 20.13 -2.72
CA LYS A 392 -3.09 19.20 -2.18
C LYS A 392 -4.32 19.01 -3.07
N GLN A 393 -4.74 20.04 -3.80
CA GLN A 393 -5.88 19.98 -4.73
C GLN A 393 -5.53 19.22 -6.00
N ILE A 394 -4.38 19.51 -6.63
CA ILE A 394 -3.98 18.79 -7.85
C ILE A 394 -3.61 17.33 -7.57
N THR A 395 -3.18 17.02 -6.34
CA THR A 395 -2.90 15.66 -5.87
C THR A 395 -4.06 15.05 -5.07
N GLU A 396 -5.26 15.63 -5.14
CA GLU A 396 -6.41 15.13 -4.39
C GLU A 396 -6.85 13.78 -4.97
N SER A 397 -6.76 12.70 -4.17
CA SER A 397 -7.24 11.38 -4.56
C SER A 397 -8.58 11.01 -3.93
N ASN A 398 -9.02 11.82 -2.97
CA ASN A 398 -10.34 11.69 -2.34
C ASN A 398 -11.23 12.88 -2.74
N GLY A 399 -12.45 12.99 -2.22
CA GLY A 399 -13.31 14.14 -2.51
C GLY A 399 -13.90 14.09 -3.93
N ARG A 400 -13.65 15.09 -4.77
CA ARG A 400 -14.31 15.25 -6.08
C ARG A 400 -14.15 14.05 -7.03
N PRO A 401 -12.94 13.48 -7.24
CA PRO A 401 -12.76 12.27 -8.04
C PRO A 401 -13.65 11.10 -7.61
N VAL A 402 -13.84 10.91 -6.30
CA VAL A 402 -14.69 9.87 -5.73
C VAL A 402 -16.18 10.18 -5.99
N VAL A 403 -16.61 11.42 -5.79
CA VAL A 403 -17.99 11.85 -6.05
C VAL A 403 -18.35 11.61 -7.52
N TYR A 404 -17.48 12.00 -8.44
CA TYR A 404 -17.72 11.79 -9.88
C TYR A 404 -17.78 10.32 -10.24
N SER A 405 -16.84 9.51 -9.72
CA SER A 405 -16.81 8.07 -9.98
C SER A 405 -18.04 7.36 -9.44
N ASN A 406 -18.46 7.70 -8.21
CA ASN A 406 -19.65 7.13 -7.60
C ASN A 406 -20.93 7.51 -8.36
N ALA A 407 -21.06 8.78 -8.78
CA ALA A 407 -22.20 9.24 -9.57
C ALA A 407 -22.28 8.52 -10.93
N PHE A 408 -21.13 8.34 -11.60
CA PHE A 408 -21.04 7.60 -12.86
C PHE A 408 -21.44 6.14 -12.69
N CYS A 409 -20.90 5.45 -11.69
CA CYS A 409 -21.27 4.07 -11.37
C CYS A 409 -22.76 3.95 -11.03
N SER A 410 -23.30 4.86 -10.22
CA SER A 410 -24.71 4.87 -9.84
C SER A 410 -25.63 5.05 -11.05
N ALA A 411 -25.25 5.92 -11.99
CA ALA A 411 -26.01 6.13 -13.23
C ALA A 411 -26.06 4.88 -14.12
N LEU A 412 -25.02 4.02 -14.05
CA LEU A 412 -24.94 2.76 -14.79
C LEU A 412 -25.40 1.53 -13.97
N GLY A 413 -25.84 1.71 -12.73
CA GLY A 413 -26.21 0.61 -11.83
C GLY A 413 -25.04 -0.29 -11.41
N ILE A 414 -23.82 0.24 -11.41
CA ILE A 414 -22.60 -0.48 -11.02
C ILE A 414 -22.35 -0.29 -9.51
N PRO A 415 -22.22 -1.37 -8.72
CA PRO A 415 -21.77 -1.27 -7.34
C PRO A 415 -20.37 -0.64 -7.24
N PHE A 416 -20.26 0.47 -6.50
CA PHE A 416 -19.02 1.19 -6.28
C PHE A 416 -18.61 1.13 -4.81
N TYR A 417 -17.38 0.67 -4.54
CA TYR A 417 -16.81 0.54 -3.21
C TYR A 417 -15.58 1.41 -3.08
N ARG A 418 -15.56 2.33 -2.11
CA ARG A 418 -14.42 3.22 -1.86
C ARG A 418 -13.86 3.00 -0.46
N PHE A 419 -12.66 2.43 -0.39
CA PHE A 419 -11.94 2.28 0.87
C PHE A 419 -10.80 3.29 0.96
N SER A 420 -10.97 4.30 1.82
CA SER A 420 -9.90 5.23 2.16
C SER A 420 -9.95 5.54 3.66
N PRO A 421 -9.38 4.67 4.51
CA PRO A 421 -9.42 4.77 5.97
C PRO A 421 -9.00 6.12 6.51
N ASN A 422 -9.68 6.60 7.55
CA ASN A 422 -9.26 7.78 8.29
C ASN A 422 -7.99 7.47 9.10
N LEU A 423 -6.98 8.33 8.99
CA LEU A 423 -5.71 8.18 9.69
C LEU A 423 -5.69 9.08 10.93
N HIS A 424 -4.99 8.65 11.99
CA HIS A 424 -4.83 9.46 13.20
C HIS A 424 -4.04 10.74 12.97
N LYS A 425 -3.16 10.76 11.95
CA LYS A 425 -2.33 11.91 11.60
C LYS A 425 -2.02 11.98 10.11
N ASP A 426 -1.49 13.13 9.73
CA ASP A 426 -0.99 13.41 8.38
C ASP A 426 0.39 12.75 8.16
N VAL A 427 0.37 11.47 7.76
CA VAL A 427 1.58 10.69 7.46
C VAL A 427 2.20 11.16 6.14
N ARG A 428 3.52 11.41 6.15
CA ARG A 428 4.24 11.94 4.98
C ARG A 428 4.44 10.86 3.91
N LEU A 429 4.56 11.29 2.65
CA LEU A 429 4.77 10.41 1.49
C LEU A 429 6.06 9.59 1.55
N ASN A 430 7.07 10.05 2.27
CA ASN A 430 8.38 9.40 2.46
C ASN A 430 8.66 9.03 3.92
N GLU A 431 7.63 8.82 4.73
CA GLU A 431 7.81 8.39 6.12
C GLU A 431 8.64 7.09 6.19
N THR A 432 9.59 7.06 7.12
CA THR A 432 10.48 5.91 7.34
C THR A 432 10.43 5.37 8.76
N ASP A 433 9.86 6.12 9.71
CA ASP A 433 9.70 5.70 11.09
C ASP A 433 8.74 4.50 11.20
N ASP A 434 9.24 3.40 11.74
CA ASP A 434 8.49 2.16 11.89
C ASP A 434 7.31 2.33 12.85
N ALA A 435 7.43 3.14 13.91
CA ALA A 435 6.34 3.39 14.84
C ALA A 435 5.18 4.13 14.15
N CYS A 436 5.49 5.20 13.41
CA CYS A 436 4.53 5.96 12.61
C CYS A 436 3.77 5.08 11.61
N LEU A 437 4.49 4.24 10.86
CA LEU A 437 3.89 3.37 9.83
C LEU A 437 3.07 2.23 10.44
N LEU A 438 3.52 1.62 11.53
CA LEU A 438 2.76 0.58 12.22
C LEU A 438 1.48 1.14 12.84
N GLN A 439 1.52 2.35 13.41
CA GLN A 439 0.31 3.02 13.87
C GLN A 439 -0.63 3.34 12.71
N MET A 440 -0.13 3.78 11.55
CA MET A 440 -0.94 3.98 10.35
C MET A 440 -1.63 2.68 9.91
N LEU A 441 -0.93 1.55 9.92
CA LEU A 441 -1.51 0.24 9.61
C LEU A 441 -2.55 -0.20 10.65
N TRP A 442 -2.35 0.15 11.92
CA TRP A 442 -3.33 -0.08 12.98
C TRP A 442 -4.62 0.72 12.75
N ASP A 443 -4.50 2.00 12.37
CA ASP A 443 -5.67 2.82 12.04
C ASP A 443 -6.49 2.19 10.91
N VAL A 444 -5.83 1.59 9.92
CA VAL A 444 -6.50 0.89 8.81
C VAL A 444 -7.31 -0.29 9.33
N GLU A 445 -6.77 -1.13 10.21
CA GLU A 445 -7.52 -2.24 10.80
C GLU A 445 -8.77 -1.75 11.56
N VAL A 446 -8.62 -0.70 12.37
CA VAL A 446 -9.73 -0.13 13.14
C VAL A 446 -10.80 0.47 12.22
N ALA A 447 -10.41 1.30 11.25
CA ALA A 447 -11.34 1.94 10.32
C ALA A 447 -12.05 0.93 9.41
N MET A 448 -11.36 -0.13 8.97
CA MET A 448 -11.98 -1.18 8.18
C MET A 448 -12.97 -2.01 9.00
N ALA A 449 -12.75 -2.17 10.31
CA ALA A 449 -13.71 -2.78 11.21
C ALA A 449 -14.97 -1.91 11.39
N GLU A 450 -14.82 -0.59 11.44
CA GLU A 450 -15.97 0.34 11.46
C GLU A 450 -16.78 0.26 10.15
N CYS A 451 -16.11 0.07 9.00
CA CYS A 451 -16.75 -0.11 7.69
C CYS A 451 -17.01 -1.59 7.33
N ARG A 452 -17.14 -2.48 8.32
CA ARG A 452 -17.27 -3.92 8.08
C ARG A 452 -18.50 -4.31 7.25
N ASN A 453 -19.61 -3.59 7.40
CA ASN A 453 -20.81 -3.83 6.60
C ASN A 453 -20.55 -3.64 5.10
N GLU A 454 -19.83 -2.59 4.71
CA GLU A 454 -19.47 -2.33 3.32
C GLU A 454 -18.47 -3.36 2.80
N THR A 455 -17.48 -3.73 3.63
CA THR A 455 -16.52 -4.79 3.30
C THR A 455 -17.22 -6.14 3.10
N ASN A 456 -18.18 -6.50 3.95
CA ASN A 456 -18.95 -7.74 3.84
C ASN A 456 -19.83 -7.76 2.58
N LYS A 457 -20.44 -6.61 2.21
CA LYS A 457 -21.20 -6.48 0.95
C LYS A 457 -20.29 -6.74 -0.26
N LEU A 458 -19.10 -6.14 -0.30
CA LEU A 458 -18.13 -6.41 -1.35
C LEU A 458 -17.72 -7.89 -1.39
N VAL A 459 -17.37 -8.47 -0.23
CA VAL A 459 -16.97 -9.89 -0.15
C VAL A 459 -18.08 -10.83 -0.63
N LYS A 460 -19.34 -10.54 -0.32
CA LYS A 460 -20.48 -11.29 -0.85
C LYS A 460 -20.51 -11.23 -2.38
N ILE A 461 -20.46 -10.03 -2.95
CA ILE A 461 -20.41 -9.83 -4.42
C ILE A 461 -19.25 -10.64 -5.04
N LEU A 462 -18.05 -10.58 -4.46
CA LEU A 462 -16.88 -11.31 -4.96
C LEU A 462 -17.04 -12.83 -4.88
N ARG A 463 -17.76 -13.36 -3.87
CA ARG A 463 -18.07 -14.80 -3.77
C ARG A 463 -19.12 -15.22 -4.79
N ASP A 464 -20.17 -14.44 -4.95
CA ASP A 464 -21.22 -14.73 -5.94
C ASP A 464 -20.62 -14.78 -7.36
N ARG A 465 -19.60 -13.93 -7.63
CA ARG A 465 -18.85 -13.95 -8.90
C ARG A 465 -18.04 -15.24 -9.09
N LEU A 466 -17.47 -15.78 -8.01
CA LEU A 466 -16.67 -17.01 -8.03
C LEU A 466 -17.54 -18.23 -8.30
N ASP A 467 -18.73 -18.30 -7.72
CA ASP A 467 -19.64 -19.43 -7.94
C ASP A 467 -20.16 -19.49 -9.39
N TYR A 468 -20.03 -18.40 -10.15
CA TYR A 468 -20.36 -18.30 -11.57
C TYR A 468 -19.23 -18.71 -12.52
N LEU A 469 -17.96 -18.66 -12.07
CA LEU A 469 -16.76 -19.00 -12.87
C LEU A 469 -16.41 -20.49 -12.71
#